data_AF-A0A9P5HIA4-F1
#
_entry.id   AF-A0A9P5HIA4-F1
#
_cell.length_a   1.000
_cell.length_b   1.000
_cell.length_c   1.000
_cell.angle_alpha   90.00
_cell.angle_beta   90.00
_cell.angle_gamma   90.00
#
_symmetry.space_group_name_H-M   'P 1'
#
loop_
_entity.id
_entity.type
_entity.pdbx_description
1 polymer ?
#
loop_
_entity_poly.entity_id
_entity_poly.type
_entity_poly.pdbx_seq_one_letter_code
_entity_poly.pdbx_strand_id
1 'polypeptide(L)'
;MLRTEGSQIVDPSGNPVLLRGCAKYNIYTIIDLHALPGGQNQDWHSDNPTGYAAFWDHRHFQDRAVNLWENIAERYKDNTWVAGYNPMNEPADSEWTRLLAFYDRLVPAIRKVDPDHILFMEGNTFSMDFTGFETVFPNSVYAVHDYCGFGFPNRIGRYQGLKEQDEYIRRMYDRKVSFMKKHNVPIWNGEFGPIYEREEYNPDWKVHNDERYDMLDRQLAIYSSESIAWSIWAYKDVNVMGMTYVSPDSAWLKLLGPMIQKKRDLAVDSWAYDDAHLQEGLFGPLHKWFEDNVPEQYSKKYPWQWRMHMHVFRGIRGITLAEYMIPEWADYFKDKSFEELDELAASWKYENCVQRERLNEVLGLYAPMKASDKRLDGKVIQPIADEAKQDPLSVKKSISGTGVFELAPDEKKVHRQTAVATPQKTEQGPYTDFTFCKMMHRKSQAFLKGR
;
A
#
# COMPACT_ATOMS: atom_id res chain seq x y z
N MET A 1 20.94 -27.98 -15.23
CA MET A 1 19.73 -28.63 -14.69
C MET A 1 19.25 -27.79 -13.53
N LEU A 2 18.02 -27.30 -13.59
CA LEU A 2 17.35 -26.61 -12.47
C LEU A 2 17.13 -27.63 -11.35
N ARG A 3 17.24 -27.21 -10.10
CA ARG A 3 16.93 -28.03 -8.92
C ARG A 3 15.73 -27.42 -8.21
N THR A 4 14.84 -28.26 -7.73
CA THR A 4 13.80 -27.86 -6.78
C THR A 4 14.33 -28.10 -5.37
N GLU A 5 14.61 -27.03 -4.64
CA GLU A 5 14.81 -27.10 -3.18
C GLU A 5 13.61 -26.42 -2.53
N GLY A 6 12.63 -27.23 -2.10
CA GLY A 6 11.32 -26.72 -1.67
C GLY A 6 10.46 -26.23 -2.84
N SER A 7 9.63 -25.22 -2.59
CA SER A 7 8.67 -24.64 -3.56
C SER A 7 9.29 -23.70 -4.59
N GLN A 8 10.62 -23.51 -4.60
CA GLN A 8 11.30 -22.61 -5.54
C GLN A 8 12.14 -23.36 -6.57
N ILE A 9 12.02 -22.94 -7.83
CA ILE A 9 12.92 -23.34 -8.91
C ILE A 9 14.18 -22.50 -8.77
N VAL A 10 15.25 -23.13 -8.28
CA VAL A 10 16.56 -22.50 -8.14
C VAL A 10 17.50 -23.02 -9.21
N ASP A 11 18.46 -22.17 -9.54
CA ASP A 11 19.55 -22.53 -10.40
C ASP A 11 20.61 -23.39 -9.67
N PRO A 12 21.63 -23.95 -10.37
CA PRO A 12 22.66 -24.77 -9.72
C PRO A 12 23.49 -24.07 -8.63
N SER A 13 23.46 -22.73 -8.58
CA SER A 13 24.09 -21.89 -7.56
C SER A 13 23.11 -21.48 -6.46
N GLY A 14 21.88 -21.97 -6.49
CA GLY A 14 20.83 -21.65 -5.53
C GLY A 14 20.10 -20.34 -5.79
N ASN A 15 20.37 -19.59 -6.87
CA ASN A 15 19.61 -18.36 -7.11
C ASN A 15 18.23 -18.68 -7.69
N PRO A 16 17.17 -17.95 -7.26
CA PRO A 16 15.88 -18.00 -7.94
C PRO A 16 16.05 -17.73 -9.45
N VAL A 17 15.35 -18.50 -10.28
CA VAL A 17 15.37 -18.32 -11.75
C VAL A 17 15.06 -16.89 -12.17
N LEU A 18 14.22 -16.17 -11.40
CA LEU A 18 13.90 -14.76 -11.63
C LEU A 18 15.13 -13.85 -11.56
N LEU A 19 15.93 -13.90 -10.49
CA LEU A 19 17.11 -13.03 -10.32
C LEU A 19 18.13 -13.24 -11.43
N ARG A 20 18.37 -14.50 -11.81
CA ARG A 20 19.23 -14.84 -12.95
C ARG A 20 18.67 -14.29 -14.25
N GLY A 21 17.36 -14.41 -14.45
CA GLY A 21 16.66 -13.85 -15.60
C GLY A 21 16.89 -12.34 -15.70
N CYS A 22 16.63 -11.61 -14.62
CA CYS A 22 16.86 -10.18 -14.53
C CYS A 22 18.34 -9.82 -14.81
N ALA A 23 19.28 -10.51 -14.17
CA ALA A 23 20.72 -10.32 -14.38
C ALA A 23 21.14 -10.50 -15.85
N LYS A 24 20.63 -11.54 -16.54
CA LYS A 24 20.91 -11.79 -17.95
C LYS A 24 20.51 -10.61 -18.85
N TYR A 25 19.48 -9.86 -18.46
CA TYR A 25 18.96 -8.72 -19.20
C TYR A 25 19.35 -7.37 -18.59
N ASN A 26 20.34 -7.35 -17.68
CA ASN A 26 20.81 -6.16 -16.97
C ASN A 26 19.72 -5.41 -16.19
N ILE A 27 18.79 -6.16 -15.59
CA ILE A 27 17.71 -5.63 -14.74
C ILE A 27 18.10 -5.87 -13.29
N TYR A 28 18.20 -4.80 -12.51
CA TYR A 28 18.37 -4.91 -11.06
C TYR A 28 17.09 -5.36 -10.38
N THR A 29 17.22 -6.07 -9.27
CA THR A 29 16.07 -6.51 -8.45
C THR A 29 16.12 -5.89 -7.07
N ILE A 30 14.96 -5.49 -6.55
CA ILE A 30 14.77 -5.12 -5.14
C ILE A 30 13.98 -6.26 -4.51
N ILE A 31 14.46 -6.78 -3.38
CA ILE A 31 13.76 -7.83 -2.64
C ILE A 31 12.88 -7.15 -1.59
N ASP A 32 11.57 -7.22 -1.80
CA ASP A 32 10.56 -6.73 -0.87
C ASP A 32 10.01 -7.86 0.01
N LEU A 33 9.93 -7.61 1.31
CA LEU A 33 9.19 -8.46 2.23
C LEU A 33 7.79 -7.89 2.44
N HIS A 34 6.88 -8.36 1.59
CA HIS A 34 5.53 -7.81 1.48
C HIS A 34 4.62 -8.10 2.68
N ALA A 35 4.81 -9.25 3.33
CA ALA A 35 4.01 -9.69 4.47
C ALA A 35 4.91 -10.21 5.59
N LEU A 36 4.73 -9.66 6.80
CA LEU A 36 5.48 -10.05 7.99
C LEU A 36 4.60 -10.87 8.92
N PRO A 37 5.19 -11.75 9.77
CA PRO A 37 4.44 -12.47 10.78
C PRO A 37 3.54 -11.54 11.61
N GLY A 38 2.25 -11.86 11.72
CA GLY A 38 1.30 -11.03 12.48
C GLY A 38 0.77 -9.77 11.77
N GLY A 39 1.17 -9.50 10.52
CA GLY A 39 0.66 -8.40 9.71
C GLY A 39 1.13 -7.02 10.20
N GLN A 40 1.99 -6.36 9.42
CA GLN A 40 2.52 -5.02 9.72
C GLN A 40 1.53 -3.89 9.44
N ASN A 41 0.42 -4.18 8.77
CA ASN A 41 -0.70 -3.27 8.55
C ASN A 41 -2.03 -4.03 8.65
N GLN A 42 -3.13 -3.34 8.44
CA GLN A 42 -4.49 -3.88 8.62
C GLN A 42 -5.17 -4.29 7.31
N ASP A 43 -4.42 -4.45 6.22
CA ASP A 43 -4.95 -4.87 4.93
C ASP A 43 -4.46 -6.27 4.53
N TRP A 44 -5.16 -6.86 3.56
CA TRP A 44 -4.99 -8.26 3.15
C TRP A 44 -3.60 -8.58 2.60
N HIS A 45 -2.93 -7.61 1.97
CA HIS A 45 -1.61 -7.82 1.35
C HIS A 45 -0.48 -8.01 2.39
N SER A 46 -0.77 -7.81 3.68
CA SER A 46 0.15 -8.16 4.78
C SER A 46 -0.11 -9.54 5.39
N ASP A 47 -0.82 -10.42 4.68
CA ASP A 47 -1.35 -11.71 5.18
C ASP A 47 -2.18 -11.53 6.47
N ASN A 48 -2.98 -10.46 6.52
CA ASN A 48 -3.78 -10.11 7.70
C ASN A 48 -5.27 -10.44 7.51
N PRO A 49 -5.77 -11.55 8.10
CA PRO A 49 -7.19 -11.92 8.01
C PRO A 49 -8.07 -11.22 9.06
N THR A 50 -7.54 -10.29 9.86
CA THR A 50 -8.27 -9.72 11.02
C THR A 50 -8.50 -8.21 10.93
N GLY A 51 -7.74 -7.52 10.07
CA GLY A 51 -7.69 -6.06 10.06
C GLY A 51 -7.00 -5.46 11.29
N TYR A 52 -6.28 -6.28 12.08
CA TYR A 52 -5.51 -5.85 13.24
C TYR A 52 -4.01 -6.14 13.03
N ALA A 53 -3.17 -5.12 13.11
CA ALA A 53 -1.73 -5.23 12.84
C ALA A 53 -0.99 -5.77 14.09
N ALA A 54 -1.10 -7.08 14.33
CA ALA A 54 -0.58 -7.75 15.53
C ALA A 54 0.96 -7.75 15.59
N PHE A 55 1.65 -7.51 14.47
CA PHE A 55 3.11 -7.36 14.40
C PHE A 55 3.66 -6.36 15.44
N TRP A 56 2.92 -5.28 15.69
CA TRP A 56 3.39 -4.19 16.56
C TRP A 56 3.32 -4.51 18.06
N ASP A 57 2.42 -5.41 18.47
CA ASP A 57 2.22 -5.75 19.89
C ASP A 57 3.14 -6.87 20.36
N HIS A 58 3.60 -7.68 19.41
CA HIS A 58 4.17 -8.97 19.70
C HIS A 58 5.61 -9.05 19.23
N ARG A 59 6.54 -8.89 20.17
CA ARG A 59 7.99 -8.96 19.91
C ARG A 59 8.41 -10.24 19.18
N HIS A 60 7.75 -11.37 19.44
CA HIS A 60 8.08 -12.63 18.75
C HIS A 60 7.87 -12.56 17.23
N PHE A 61 6.92 -11.76 16.73
CA PHE A 61 6.75 -11.53 15.30
C PHE A 61 7.88 -10.68 14.71
N GLN A 62 8.27 -9.63 15.42
CA GLN A 62 9.41 -8.78 15.06
C GLN A 62 10.72 -9.58 15.05
N ASP A 63 10.95 -10.43 16.05
CA ASP A 63 12.15 -11.27 16.15
C ASP A 63 12.23 -12.26 14.98
N ARG A 64 11.10 -12.83 14.54
CA ARG A 64 11.04 -13.68 13.35
C ARG A 64 11.33 -12.91 12.07
N ALA A 65 10.85 -11.68 11.93
CA ALA A 65 11.15 -10.83 10.78
C ALA A 65 12.63 -10.46 10.71
N VAL A 66 13.24 -10.08 11.85
CA VAL A 66 14.70 -9.82 11.93
C VAL A 66 15.49 -11.05 11.54
N ASN A 67 15.14 -12.22 12.09
CA ASN A 67 15.84 -13.46 11.77
C ASN A 67 15.69 -13.86 10.29
N LEU A 68 14.50 -13.67 9.71
CA LEU A 68 14.29 -13.89 8.28
C LEU A 68 15.17 -12.95 7.44
N TRP A 69 15.25 -11.68 7.82
CA TRP A 69 16.10 -10.71 7.12
C TRP A 69 17.59 -11.01 7.21
N GLU A 70 18.09 -11.49 8.35
CA GLU A 70 19.48 -11.97 8.46
C GLU A 70 19.74 -13.12 7.48
N ASN A 71 18.78 -14.05 7.30
CA ASN A 71 18.90 -15.14 6.33
C ASN A 71 18.82 -14.67 4.87
N ILE A 72 17.93 -13.71 4.57
CA ILE A 72 17.83 -13.11 3.22
C ILE A 72 19.14 -12.37 2.88
N ALA A 73 19.63 -11.55 3.82
CA ALA A 73 20.89 -10.82 3.65
C ALA A 73 22.07 -11.78 3.46
N GLU A 74 22.20 -12.83 4.28
CA GLU A 74 23.29 -13.81 4.13
C GLU A 74 23.27 -14.50 2.77
N ARG A 75 22.07 -14.74 2.23
CA ARG A 75 21.89 -15.37 0.91
C ARG A 75 22.29 -14.45 -0.25
N TYR A 76 22.04 -13.15 -0.14
CA TYR A 76 22.13 -12.22 -1.27
C TYR A 76 23.25 -11.19 -1.17
N LYS A 77 23.99 -11.11 -0.06
CA LYS A 77 25.05 -10.11 0.17
C LYS A 77 26.11 -9.99 -0.92
N ASP A 78 26.42 -11.08 -1.62
CA ASP A 78 27.43 -11.09 -2.70
C ASP A 78 26.81 -10.96 -4.11
N ASN A 79 25.49 -10.83 -4.23
CA ASN A 79 24.79 -10.79 -5.51
C ASN A 79 24.55 -9.35 -5.99
N THR A 80 25.46 -8.85 -6.83
CA THR A 80 25.42 -7.48 -7.36
C THR A 80 24.21 -7.15 -8.25
N TRP A 81 23.38 -8.13 -8.64
CA TRP A 81 22.14 -7.88 -9.38
C TRP A 81 20.93 -7.62 -8.47
N VAL A 82 21.09 -7.83 -7.17
CA VAL A 82 20.19 -7.28 -6.17
C VAL A 82 20.65 -5.84 -5.94
N ALA A 83 19.80 -4.86 -6.23
CA ALA A 83 20.10 -3.45 -5.92
C ALA A 83 19.95 -3.17 -4.42
N GLY A 84 19.07 -3.91 -3.76
CA GLY A 84 18.87 -3.77 -2.34
C GLY A 84 17.64 -4.50 -1.81
N TYR A 85 17.32 -4.18 -0.56
CA TYR A 85 16.25 -4.78 0.20
C TYR A 85 15.23 -3.73 0.58
N ASN A 86 13.94 -4.03 0.42
CA ASN A 86 12.84 -3.26 0.95
C ASN A 86 12.31 -4.02 2.18
N PRO A 87 12.72 -3.60 3.41
CA PRO A 87 12.61 -4.50 4.56
C PRO A 87 11.18 -4.79 5.03
N MET A 88 10.23 -3.94 4.67
CA MET A 88 8.85 -4.01 5.12
C MET A 88 7.98 -3.16 4.19
N ASN A 89 7.06 -3.83 3.51
CA ASN A 89 6.05 -3.15 2.71
C ASN A 89 4.95 -2.53 3.58
N GLU A 90 4.64 -1.27 3.32
CA GLU A 90 3.49 -0.52 3.81
C GLU A 90 3.21 -0.68 5.32
N PRO A 91 4.14 -0.35 6.23
CA PRO A 91 3.85 -0.39 7.66
C PRO A 91 2.69 0.53 8.03
N ALA A 92 1.88 0.10 9.01
CA ALA A 92 0.82 0.92 9.56
C ALA A 92 0.71 0.74 11.08
N ASP A 93 1.53 1.50 11.81
CA ASP A 93 1.55 1.57 13.27
C ASP A 93 0.74 2.77 13.77
N SER A 94 -0.36 2.51 14.49
CA SER A 94 -1.21 3.54 15.09
C SER A 94 -0.51 4.36 16.18
N GLU A 95 0.55 3.84 16.80
CA GLU A 95 1.33 4.54 17.84
C GLU A 95 2.52 5.31 17.27
N TRP A 96 2.82 5.14 15.98
CA TRP A 96 3.91 5.74 15.20
C TRP A 96 5.35 5.45 15.64
N THR A 97 5.55 5.13 16.91
CA THR A 97 6.87 4.99 17.54
C THR A 97 7.44 3.58 17.40
N ARG A 98 6.58 2.57 17.24
CA ARG A 98 7.01 1.16 17.20
C ARG A 98 7.69 0.82 15.87
N LEU A 99 7.30 1.48 14.78
CA LEU A 99 7.97 1.38 13.49
C LEU A 99 9.46 1.74 13.60
N LEU A 100 9.76 2.92 14.15
CA LEU A 100 11.15 3.39 14.28
C LEU A 100 11.95 2.51 15.24
N ALA A 101 11.36 2.15 16.38
CA ALA A 101 12.00 1.23 17.34
C ALA A 101 12.30 -0.15 16.71
N PHE A 102 11.47 -0.60 15.77
CA PHE A 102 11.74 -1.83 15.02
C PHE A 102 12.88 -1.62 14.00
N TYR A 103 12.88 -0.53 13.23
CA TYR A 103 13.96 -0.24 12.29
C TYR A 103 15.33 -0.04 12.97
N ASP A 104 15.38 0.58 14.15
CA ASP A 104 16.60 0.72 14.95
C ASP A 104 17.21 -0.63 15.34
N ARG A 105 16.42 -1.70 15.34
CA ARG A 105 16.88 -3.07 15.55
C ARG A 105 17.17 -3.80 14.25
N LEU A 106 16.31 -3.64 13.25
CA LEU A 106 16.39 -4.37 11.99
C LEU A 106 17.57 -3.92 11.15
N VAL A 107 17.77 -2.61 10.99
CA VAL A 107 18.82 -2.05 10.13
C VAL A 107 20.22 -2.52 10.58
N PRO A 108 20.60 -2.42 11.88
CA PRO A 108 21.89 -2.95 12.32
C PRO A 108 22.03 -4.47 12.15
N ALA A 109 20.95 -5.23 12.31
CA ALA A 109 20.98 -6.68 12.13
C ALA A 109 21.29 -7.06 10.67
N ILE A 110 20.62 -6.42 9.71
CA ILE A 110 20.92 -6.59 8.28
C ILE A 110 22.35 -6.14 7.99
N ARG A 111 22.75 -4.95 8.46
CA ARG A 111 24.08 -4.36 8.19
C ARG A 111 25.25 -5.17 8.75
N LYS A 112 25.03 -5.92 9.82
CA LYS A 112 26.03 -6.85 10.37
C LYS A 112 26.34 -8.00 9.40
N VAL A 113 25.36 -8.40 8.61
CA VAL A 113 25.46 -9.49 7.62
C VAL A 113 25.87 -8.93 6.25
N ASP A 114 25.26 -7.81 5.86
CA ASP A 114 25.38 -7.18 4.55
C ASP A 114 25.52 -5.65 4.66
N PRO A 115 26.75 -5.13 4.61
CA PRO A 115 27.00 -3.70 4.72
C PRO A 115 26.66 -2.90 3.44
N ASP A 116 26.51 -3.56 2.29
CA ASP A 116 26.66 -2.92 0.97
C ASP A 116 25.34 -2.71 0.22
N HIS A 117 24.37 -3.62 0.33
CA HIS A 117 23.09 -3.48 -0.37
C HIS A 117 22.26 -2.29 0.14
N ILE A 118 21.58 -1.58 -0.76
CA ILE A 118 20.74 -0.43 -0.39
C ILE A 118 19.54 -0.91 0.45
N LEU A 119 19.17 -0.17 1.49
CA LEU A 119 17.87 -0.38 2.16
C LEU A 119 16.84 0.61 1.64
N PHE A 120 15.76 0.11 1.06
CA PHE A 120 14.59 0.85 0.61
C PHE A 120 13.59 0.93 1.77
N MET A 121 13.72 1.98 2.58
CA MET A 121 12.97 2.16 3.83
C MET A 121 11.59 2.77 3.54
N GLU A 122 10.54 2.13 4.04
CA GLU A 122 9.18 2.64 3.91
C GLU A 122 8.69 3.35 5.17
N GLY A 123 7.82 4.33 4.94
CA GLY A 123 7.22 5.17 5.96
C GLY A 123 5.99 4.53 6.57
N ASN A 124 5.49 5.15 7.64
CA ASN A 124 4.26 4.71 8.29
C ASN A 124 3.04 4.96 7.38
N THR A 125 1.92 4.37 7.76
CA THR A 125 0.61 4.55 7.11
C THR A 125 0.70 4.23 5.61
N PHE A 126 1.09 3.00 5.30
CA PHE A 126 1.20 2.48 3.94
C PHE A 126 2.18 3.29 3.09
N SER A 127 3.33 3.59 3.69
CA SER A 127 4.40 4.38 3.08
C SER A 127 4.00 5.76 2.52
N MET A 128 3.03 6.38 3.19
CA MET A 128 2.60 7.74 2.89
C MET A 128 3.06 8.76 3.93
N ASP A 129 3.68 8.32 5.01
CA ASP A 129 4.01 9.18 6.15
C ASP A 129 5.42 8.94 6.71
N PHE A 130 6.27 9.94 6.54
CA PHE A 130 7.65 9.93 7.03
C PHE A 130 7.86 10.94 8.15
N THR A 131 6.81 11.56 8.69
CA THR A 131 6.96 12.65 9.66
C THR A 131 7.51 12.20 11.01
N GLY A 132 7.47 10.89 11.31
CA GLY A 132 8.14 10.29 12.47
C GLY A 132 9.66 10.16 12.33
N PHE A 133 10.21 10.20 11.11
CA PHE A 133 11.65 10.02 10.91
C PHE A 133 12.41 11.30 11.25
N GLU A 134 13.35 11.20 12.19
CA GLU A 134 14.21 12.34 12.57
C GLU A 134 15.60 12.28 11.93
N THR A 135 16.07 11.07 11.59
CA THR A 135 17.41 10.82 11.05
C THR A 135 17.37 9.87 9.86
N VAL A 136 18.49 9.84 9.13
CA VAL A 136 18.67 9.02 7.93
C VAL A 136 19.43 7.74 8.28
N PHE A 137 18.93 6.59 7.84
CA PHE A 137 19.64 5.32 7.99
C PHE A 137 20.84 5.23 7.03
N PRO A 138 21.91 4.51 7.39
CA PRO A 138 23.09 4.40 6.54
C PRO A 138 22.80 3.59 5.27
N ASN A 139 23.25 4.10 4.12
CA ASN A 139 23.10 3.47 2.81
C ASN A 139 21.62 3.09 2.53
N SER A 140 20.72 4.07 2.70
CA SER A 140 19.28 3.90 2.50
C SER A 140 18.72 4.86 1.47
N VAL A 141 17.69 4.40 0.77
CA VAL A 141 16.77 5.19 -0.03
C VAL A 141 15.40 5.08 0.64
N TYR A 142 14.57 6.11 0.55
CA TYR A 142 13.22 6.03 1.12
C TYR A 142 12.18 5.83 0.03
N ALA A 143 11.39 4.78 0.21
CA ALA A 143 10.42 4.28 -0.76
C ALA A 143 9.04 4.84 -0.43
N VAL A 144 8.47 5.73 -1.25
CA VAL A 144 7.08 6.21 -1.10
C VAL A 144 6.14 5.38 -1.96
N HIS A 145 4.87 5.26 -1.54
CA HIS A 145 3.80 4.72 -2.37
C HIS A 145 2.84 5.84 -2.78
N ASP A 146 2.81 6.15 -4.08
CA ASP A 146 2.11 7.32 -4.62
C ASP A 146 0.88 6.98 -5.47
N TYR A 147 -0.01 6.19 -4.91
CA TYR A 147 -1.35 5.98 -5.46
C TYR A 147 -2.19 7.27 -5.40
N CYS A 148 -2.62 7.77 -6.56
CA CYS A 148 -3.53 8.90 -6.67
C CYS A 148 -4.98 8.44 -6.66
N GLY A 149 -5.82 9.06 -5.83
CA GLY A 149 -7.22 8.66 -5.68
C GLY A 149 -8.06 8.72 -6.97
N PHE A 150 -7.69 9.59 -7.93
CA PHE A 150 -8.37 9.65 -9.24
C PHE A 150 -8.08 8.43 -10.12
N GLY A 151 -7.05 7.64 -9.79
CA GLY A 151 -6.72 6.38 -10.46
C GLY A 151 -7.60 5.20 -10.05
N PHE A 152 -8.50 5.38 -9.07
CA PHE A 152 -9.32 4.32 -8.51
C PHE A 152 -10.82 4.61 -8.69
N PRO A 153 -11.63 3.57 -8.92
CA PRO A 153 -13.08 3.73 -8.93
C PRO A 153 -13.58 4.24 -7.57
N ASN A 154 -14.57 5.13 -7.59
CA ASN A 154 -15.36 5.54 -6.43
C ASN A 154 -14.58 6.10 -5.22
N ARG A 155 -13.32 6.54 -5.36
CA ARG A 155 -12.56 7.14 -4.24
C ARG A 155 -12.78 8.63 -4.08
N ILE A 156 -12.29 9.43 -5.04
CA ILE A 156 -12.35 10.91 -4.98
C ILE A 156 -12.91 11.55 -6.25
N GLY A 157 -13.47 10.74 -7.16
CA GLY A 157 -14.03 11.17 -8.44
C GLY A 157 -13.12 10.89 -9.65
N ARG A 158 -13.54 11.41 -10.80
CA ARG A 158 -12.82 11.29 -12.09
C ARG A 158 -11.81 12.41 -12.27
N TYR A 159 -10.67 12.14 -12.91
CA TYR A 159 -9.71 13.19 -13.28
C TYR A 159 -10.16 13.86 -14.58
N GLN A 160 -10.36 15.17 -14.58
CA GLN A 160 -10.85 15.94 -15.73
C GLN A 160 -9.88 17.06 -16.13
N GLY A 161 -8.63 17.00 -15.64
CA GLY A 161 -7.60 18.02 -15.91
C GLY A 161 -7.89 19.37 -15.28
N LEU A 162 -8.70 19.41 -14.22
CA LEU A 162 -9.01 20.66 -13.50
C LEU A 162 -7.81 21.08 -12.66
N LYS A 163 -7.62 22.41 -12.52
CA LYS A 163 -6.49 22.98 -11.78
C LYS A 163 -6.43 22.47 -10.34
N GLU A 164 -7.58 22.37 -9.67
CA GLU A 164 -7.69 21.92 -8.29
C GLU A 164 -7.30 20.43 -8.13
N GLN A 165 -7.49 19.63 -9.19
CA GLN A 165 -7.09 18.22 -9.22
C GLN A 165 -5.57 18.10 -9.38
N ASP A 166 -4.96 18.91 -10.25
CA ASP A 166 -3.51 19.00 -10.37
C ASP A 166 -2.87 19.48 -9.06
N GLU A 167 -3.43 20.53 -8.44
CA GLU A 167 -2.99 21.02 -7.13
C GLU A 167 -3.12 19.93 -6.04
N TYR A 168 -4.17 19.11 -6.08
CA TYR A 168 -4.30 17.95 -5.18
C TYR A 168 -3.19 16.91 -5.42
N ILE A 169 -2.93 16.52 -6.67
CA ILE A 169 -1.86 15.56 -7.01
C ILE A 169 -0.51 16.06 -6.48
N ARG A 170 -0.19 17.34 -6.76
CA ARG A 170 1.06 17.96 -6.31
C ARG A 170 1.19 17.95 -4.79
N ARG A 171 0.16 18.40 -4.07
CA ARG A 171 0.18 18.48 -2.60
C ARG A 171 0.34 17.09 -1.96
N MET A 172 -0.33 16.08 -2.50
CA MET A 172 -0.21 14.71 -1.98
C MET A 172 1.21 14.16 -2.16
N TYR A 173 1.82 14.40 -3.32
CA TYR A 173 3.20 14.06 -3.59
C TYR A 173 4.16 14.79 -2.63
N ASP A 174 4.11 16.13 -2.57
CA ASP A 174 5.03 16.93 -1.77
C ASP A 174 5.00 16.57 -0.28
N ARG A 175 3.80 16.29 0.25
CA ARG A 175 3.64 15.82 1.63
C ARG A 175 4.41 14.52 1.86
N LYS A 176 4.24 13.52 0.99
CA LYS A 176 4.85 12.18 1.13
C LYS A 176 6.38 12.24 1.05
N VAL A 177 6.93 13.11 0.18
CA VAL A 177 8.38 13.21 -0.03
C VAL A 177 9.07 14.29 0.81
N SER A 178 8.33 14.97 1.70
CA SER A 178 8.83 16.11 2.48
C SER A 178 10.08 15.77 3.30
N PHE A 179 10.11 14.60 3.95
CA PHE A 179 11.28 14.11 4.68
C PHE A 179 12.50 13.98 3.76
N MET A 180 12.35 13.35 2.60
CA MET A 180 13.45 13.11 1.67
C MET A 180 14.03 14.42 1.14
N LYS A 181 13.15 15.38 0.79
CA LYS A 181 13.55 16.73 0.38
C LYS A 181 14.29 17.47 1.49
N LYS A 182 13.78 17.43 2.72
CA LYS A 182 14.39 18.08 3.89
C LYS A 182 15.78 17.51 4.21
N HIS A 183 15.95 16.20 4.10
CA HIS A 183 17.20 15.51 4.44
C HIS A 183 18.14 15.29 3.24
N ASN A 184 17.75 15.75 2.04
CA ASN A 184 18.51 15.61 0.81
C ASN A 184 18.93 14.15 0.52
N VAL A 185 17.97 13.22 0.65
CA VAL A 185 18.16 11.79 0.35
C VAL A 185 17.37 11.39 -0.89
N PRO A 186 17.78 10.34 -1.61
CA PRO A 186 17.07 9.89 -2.79
C PRO A 186 15.64 9.44 -2.47
N ILE A 187 14.73 9.67 -3.42
CA ILE A 187 13.34 9.22 -3.37
C ILE A 187 13.21 8.05 -4.35
N TRP A 188 12.59 6.97 -3.90
CA TRP A 188 12.12 5.87 -4.73
C TRP A 188 10.60 5.81 -4.64
N ASN A 189 9.89 5.79 -5.76
CA ASN A 189 8.46 5.49 -5.76
C ASN A 189 8.27 3.99 -6.01
N GLY A 190 8.06 3.23 -4.94
CA GLY A 190 7.99 1.77 -4.99
C GLY A 190 6.72 1.25 -5.64
N GLU A 191 5.63 1.99 -5.46
CA GLU A 191 4.32 1.62 -5.98
C GLU A 191 3.47 2.84 -6.34
N PHE A 192 2.91 2.79 -7.54
CA PHE A 192 1.91 3.72 -8.04
C PHE A 192 1.21 3.07 -9.24
N GLY A 193 0.16 3.71 -9.73
CA GLY A 193 -0.54 3.32 -10.95
C GLY A 193 -2.06 3.39 -10.80
N PRO A 194 -2.79 3.63 -11.90
CA PRO A 194 -4.24 3.58 -11.91
C PRO A 194 -4.77 2.17 -12.21
N ILE A 195 -6.04 1.94 -11.86
CA ILE A 195 -6.83 0.79 -12.33
C ILE A 195 -7.48 1.13 -13.66
N TYR A 196 -7.69 0.14 -14.53
CA TYR A 196 -8.36 0.32 -15.81
C TYR A 196 -9.72 -0.40 -15.84
N GLU A 197 -10.70 0.28 -16.42
CA GLU A 197 -12.02 -0.28 -16.66
C GLU A 197 -12.09 -1.13 -17.92
N ARG A 198 -13.04 -2.05 -17.92
CA ARG A 198 -13.30 -3.00 -18.99
C ARG A 198 -14.60 -2.65 -19.69
N GLU A 199 -14.60 -2.81 -21.01
CA GLU A 199 -15.74 -2.52 -21.88
C GLU A 199 -17.02 -3.26 -21.49
N GLU A 200 -16.87 -4.51 -21.09
CA GLU A 200 -17.97 -5.38 -20.67
C GLU A 200 -18.70 -4.89 -19.40
N TYR A 201 -18.08 -4.00 -18.62
CA TYR A 201 -18.63 -3.54 -17.35
C TYR A 201 -19.02 -2.06 -17.34
N ASN A 202 -18.39 -1.23 -18.17
CA ASN A 202 -18.75 0.17 -18.30
C ASN A 202 -18.74 0.60 -19.79
N PRO A 203 -19.87 1.07 -20.36
CA PRO A 203 -19.87 1.61 -21.71
C PRO A 203 -18.94 2.83 -21.90
N ASP A 204 -18.69 3.60 -20.83
CA ASP A 204 -17.81 4.77 -20.84
C ASP A 204 -16.34 4.45 -20.49
N TRP A 205 -15.96 3.17 -20.50
CA TRP A 205 -14.62 2.70 -20.08
C TRP A 205 -13.47 3.45 -20.76
N LYS A 206 -13.63 3.82 -22.04
CA LYS A 206 -12.60 4.54 -22.80
C LYS A 206 -12.32 5.89 -22.18
N VAL A 207 -13.38 6.66 -21.91
CA VAL A 207 -13.25 8.01 -21.32
C VAL A 207 -12.63 7.92 -19.94
N HIS A 208 -13.07 6.96 -19.11
CA HIS A 208 -12.51 6.77 -17.78
C HIS A 208 -11.03 6.37 -17.83
N ASN A 209 -10.66 5.49 -18.74
CA ASN A 209 -9.27 5.08 -18.90
C ASN A 209 -8.41 6.22 -19.47
N ASP A 210 -8.92 7.01 -20.42
CA ASP A 210 -8.25 8.19 -20.97
C ASP A 210 -7.89 9.18 -19.86
N GLU A 211 -8.86 9.51 -19.00
CA GLU A 211 -8.66 10.37 -17.83
C GLU A 211 -7.62 9.82 -16.85
N ARG A 212 -7.60 8.50 -16.63
CA ARG A 212 -6.59 7.86 -15.77
C ARG A 212 -5.20 7.87 -16.40
N TYR A 213 -5.10 7.77 -17.73
CA TYR A 213 -3.83 7.95 -18.44
C TYR A 213 -3.35 9.40 -18.36
N ASP A 214 -4.24 10.38 -18.46
CA ASP A 214 -3.88 11.80 -18.35
C ASP A 214 -3.39 12.13 -16.92
N MET A 215 -4.03 11.56 -15.91
CA MET A 215 -3.59 11.66 -14.52
C MET A 215 -2.20 11.01 -14.32
N LEU A 216 -1.99 9.81 -14.88
CA LEU A 216 -0.70 9.11 -14.83
C LEU A 216 0.40 9.92 -15.54
N ASP A 217 0.11 10.57 -16.68
CA ASP A 217 1.03 11.47 -17.38
C ASP A 217 1.49 12.61 -16.45
N ARG A 218 0.59 13.18 -15.64
CA ARG A 218 0.96 14.20 -14.65
C ARG A 218 1.89 13.67 -13.56
N GLN A 219 1.61 12.50 -12.99
CA GLN A 219 2.46 11.90 -11.95
C GLN A 219 3.86 11.60 -12.51
N LEU A 220 3.94 10.97 -13.68
CA LEU A 220 5.22 10.67 -14.34
C LEU A 220 6.00 11.93 -14.69
N ALA A 221 5.33 13.01 -15.13
CA ALA A 221 5.99 14.29 -15.38
C ALA A 221 6.60 14.89 -14.09
N ILE A 222 5.92 14.79 -12.94
CA ILE A 222 6.51 15.19 -11.64
C ILE A 222 7.76 14.34 -11.38
N TYR A 223 7.65 13.01 -11.48
CA TYR A 223 8.76 12.11 -11.17
C TYR A 223 9.98 12.37 -12.06
N SER A 224 9.80 12.50 -13.37
CA SER A 224 10.90 12.82 -14.29
C SER A 224 11.51 14.20 -14.00
N SER A 225 10.70 15.21 -13.70
CA SER A 225 11.19 16.57 -13.40
C SER A 225 12.03 16.65 -12.13
N GLU A 226 11.74 15.80 -11.14
CA GLU A 226 12.46 15.74 -9.86
C GLU A 226 13.45 14.56 -9.81
N SER A 227 13.71 13.90 -10.95
CA SER A 227 14.63 12.75 -11.08
C SER A 227 14.33 11.59 -10.13
N ILE A 228 13.04 11.33 -9.90
CA ILE A 228 12.54 10.27 -9.05
C ILE A 228 12.54 8.95 -9.84
N ALA A 229 13.17 7.93 -9.27
CA ALA A 229 13.11 6.58 -9.82
C ALA A 229 11.84 5.88 -9.31
N TRP A 230 11.25 5.01 -10.13
CA TRP A 230 9.93 4.45 -9.87
C TRP A 230 9.77 3.01 -10.35
N SER A 231 8.83 2.29 -9.72
CA SER A 231 8.33 0.98 -10.14
C SER A 231 6.80 1.02 -10.16
N ILE A 232 6.18 0.68 -11.30
CA ILE A 232 4.74 0.70 -11.42
C ILE A 232 4.12 -0.61 -10.92
N TRP A 233 3.00 -0.51 -10.21
CA TRP A 233 2.15 -1.65 -9.93
C TRP A 233 1.20 -1.86 -11.12
N ALA A 234 1.21 -2.98 -11.85
CA ALA A 234 2.11 -4.13 -11.73
C ALA A 234 2.54 -4.63 -13.11
N TYR A 235 3.47 -5.58 -13.15
CA TYR A 235 3.89 -6.21 -14.40
C TYR A 235 2.77 -7.03 -15.07
N LYS A 236 2.02 -7.82 -14.28
CA LYS A 236 1.02 -8.76 -14.79
C LYS A 236 -0.13 -9.00 -13.80
N ASP A 237 -1.37 -9.01 -14.28
CA ASP A 237 -2.54 -9.32 -13.46
C ASP A 237 -3.74 -9.91 -14.26
N VAL A 238 -4.93 -9.91 -13.65
CA VAL A 238 -6.20 -10.37 -14.23
C VAL A 238 -6.97 -9.26 -14.98
N ASN A 239 -6.25 -8.37 -15.67
CA ASN A 239 -6.77 -7.23 -16.43
C ASN A 239 -7.34 -6.12 -15.55
N VAL A 240 -6.50 -5.61 -14.64
CA VAL A 240 -6.88 -4.52 -13.73
C VAL A 240 -5.96 -3.32 -13.88
N MET A 241 -4.67 -3.41 -13.51
CA MET A 241 -3.65 -2.35 -13.62
C MET A 241 -2.47 -2.75 -14.50
N GLY A 242 -2.26 -4.06 -14.67
CA GLY A 242 -1.01 -4.61 -15.18
C GLY A 242 -0.58 -4.07 -16.54
N MET A 243 0.75 -3.93 -16.73
CA MET A 243 1.41 -3.71 -18.02
C MET A 243 1.06 -4.82 -19.03
N THR A 244 0.87 -6.03 -18.51
CA THR A 244 0.30 -7.17 -19.21
C THR A 244 -0.81 -7.79 -18.38
N TYR A 245 -1.68 -8.56 -19.02
CA TYR A 245 -2.72 -9.30 -18.31
C TYR A 245 -2.99 -10.63 -19.00
N VAL A 246 -3.50 -11.58 -18.23
CA VAL A 246 -3.85 -12.90 -18.76
C VAL A 246 -4.96 -12.76 -19.82
N SER A 247 -4.82 -13.47 -20.95
CA SER A 247 -5.80 -13.40 -22.04
C SER A 247 -7.21 -13.83 -21.57
N PRO A 248 -8.29 -13.13 -21.99
CA PRO A 248 -9.67 -13.57 -21.76
C PRO A 248 -9.94 -15.01 -22.21
N ASP A 249 -9.23 -15.49 -23.23
CA ASP A 249 -9.36 -16.84 -23.78
C ASP A 249 -8.51 -17.90 -23.06
N SER A 250 -7.74 -17.50 -22.04
CA SER A 250 -6.88 -18.41 -21.29
C SER A 250 -7.66 -19.48 -20.52
N ALA A 251 -7.02 -20.62 -20.27
CA ALA A 251 -7.56 -21.65 -19.38
C ALA A 251 -7.86 -21.07 -17.99
N TRP A 252 -6.99 -20.16 -17.50
CA TRP A 252 -7.14 -19.51 -16.20
C TRP A 252 -8.45 -18.70 -16.09
N LEU A 253 -8.72 -17.78 -17.03
CA LEU A 253 -9.94 -16.97 -16.97
C LEU A 253 -11.19 -17.74 -17.34
N LYS A 254 -11.10 -18.77 -18.19
CA LYS A 254 -12.22 -19.68 -18.46
C LYS A 254 -12.63 -20.46 -17.22
N LEU A 255 -11.67 -20.93 -16.43
CA LEU A 255 -11.94 -21.63 -15.18
C LEU A 255 -12.51 -20.70 -14.11
N LEU A 256 -11.83 -19.59 -13.84
CA LEU A 256 -12.14 -18.72 -12.71
C LEU A 256 -13.14 -17.61 -13.02
N GLY A 257 -13.57 -17.47 -14.28
CA GLY A 257 -14.53 -16.45 -14.72
C GLY A 257 -15.76 -16.31 -13.81
N PRO A 258 -16.46 -17.41 -13.45
CA PRO A 258 -17.62 -17.33 -12.55
C PRO A 258 -17.26 -16.80 -11.16
N MET A 259 -16.12 -17.21 -10.59
CA MET A 259 -15.66 -16.73 -9.29
C MET A 259 -15.24 -15.25 -9.36
N ILE A 260 -14.52 -14.84 -10.41
CA ILE A 260 -14.14 -13.44 -10.62
C ILE A 260 -15.39 -12.56 -10.76
N GLN A 261 -16.39 -13.01 -11.52
CA GLN A 261 -17.66 -12.30 -11.65
C GLN A 261 -18.36 -12.20 -10.28
N LYS A 262 -18.45 -13.30 -9.53
CA LYS A 262 -19.03 -13.29 -8.18
C LYS A 262 -18.32 -12.30 -7.25
N LYS A 263 -16.98 -12.26 -7.26
CA LYS A 263 -16.19 -11.31 -6.46
C LYS A 263 -16.52 -9.86 -6.82
N ARG A 264 -16.71 -9.56 -8.11
CA ARG A 264 -17.14 -8.24 -8.59
C ARG A 264 -18.56 -7.91 -8.12
N ASP A 265 -19.51 -8.82 -8.32
CA ASP A 265 -20.92 -8.62 -7.97
C ASP A 265 -21.11 -8.41 -6.45
N LEU A 266 -20.26 -9.04 -5.64
CA LEU A 266 -20.23 -8.87 -4.18
C LEU A 266 -19.27 -7.77 -3.71
N ALA A 267 -18.49 -7.19 -4.63
CA ALA A 267 -17.50 -6.15 -4.38
C ALA A 267 -16.56 -6.46 -3.21
N VAL A 268 -16.03 -7.69 -3.16
CA VAL A 268 -15.20 -8.17 -2.02
C VAL A 268 -13.75 -7.69 -2.05
N ASP A 269 -13.22 -7.36 -3.23
CA ASP A 269 -11.81 -6.97 -3.38
C ASP A 269 -11.58 -5.49 -3.05
N SER A 270 -10.94 -5.20 -1.91
CA SER A 270 -10.80 -3.85 -1.35
C SER A 270 -10.09 -2.82 -2.24
N TRP A 271 -9.31 -3.29 -3.21
CA TRP A 271 -8.42 -2.46 -4.00
C TRP A 271 -9.01 -2.07 -5.37
N ALA A 272 -9.89 -2.89 -5.96
CA ALA A 272 -10.47 -2.69 -7.30
C ALA A 272 -12.01 -2.80 -7.36
N TYR A 273 -12.69 -2.70 -6.21
CA TYR A 273 -14.14 -2.86 -6.18
C TYR A 273 -14.89 -1.70 -6.85
N ASP A 274 -16.04 -2.06 -7.42
CA ASP A 274 -17.13 -1.15 -7.72
C ASP A 274 -18.38 -1.71 -7.04
N ASP A 275 -18.99 -0.92 -6.18
CA ASP A 275 -20.13 -1.32 -5.36
C ASP A 275 -21.35 -0.41 -5.56
N ALA A 276 -21.37 0.38 -6.62
CA ALA A 276 -22.46 1.34 -6.89
C ALA A 276 -23.83 0.66 -6.87
N HIS A 277 -23.95 -0.55 -7.44
CA HIS A 277 -25.17 -1.35 -7.46
C HIS A 277 -25.59 -1.90 -6.10
N LEU A 278 -24.69 -1.91 -5.11
CA LEU A 278 -24.96 -2.36 -3.74
C LEU A 278 -25.23 -1.19 -2.78
N GLN A 279 -25.04 0.05 -3.20
CA GLN A 279 -25.22 1.21 -2.31
C GLN A 279 -26.69 1.42 -1.93
N GLU A 280 -27.61 1.46 -2.90
CA GLU A 280 -29.01 1.84 -2.62
C GLU A 280 -29.72 0.85 -1.66
N GLY A 281 -29.51 -0.45 -1.86
CA GLY A 281 -30.26 -1.50 -1.16
C GLY A 281 -29.54 -2.21 -0.01
N LEU A 282 -28.21 -2.05 0.13
CA LEU A 282 -27.43 -2.85 1.08
C LEU A 282 -26.43 -2.01 1.88
N PHE A 283 -25.39 -1.49 1.23
CA PHE A 283 -24.29 -0.83 1.94
C PHE A 283 -24.58 0.62 2.28
N GLY A 284 -25.36 1.35 1.48
CA GLY A 284 -25.75 2.74 1.77
C GLY A 284 -26.54 2.86 3.08
N PRO A 285 -27.62 2.08 3.29
CA PRO A 285 -28.33 2.05 4.57
C PRO A 285 -27.43 1.67 5.75
N LEU A 286 -26.50 0.72 5.55
CA LEU A 286 -25.55 0.31 6.58
C LEU A 286 -24.56 1.43 6.92
N HIS A 287 -23.95 2.06 5.92
CA HIS A 287 -23.06 3.20 6.10
C HIS A 287 -23.78 4.34 6.83
N LYS A 288 -25.00 4.67 6.41
CA LYS A 288 -25.84 5.67 7.06
C LYS A 288 -26.13 5.30 8.52
N TRP A 289 -26.42 4.03 8.82
CA TRP A 289 -26.63 3.58 10.19
C TRP A 289 -25.39 3.81 11.07
N PHE A 290 -24.19 3.53 10.55
CA PHE A 290 -22.96 3.87 11.28
C PHE A 290 -22.79 5.39 11.46
N GLU A 291 -23.02 6.18 10.41
CA GLU A 291 -22.90 7.65 10.45
C GLU A 291 -23.87 8.29 11.45
N ASP A 292 -25.12 7.80 11.52
CA ASP A 292 -26.15 8.31 12.43
C ASP A 292 -25.88 7.93 13.90
N ASN A 293 -25.07 6.89 14.17
CA ASN A 293 -24.88 6.33 15.52
C ASN A 293 -23.46 6.52 16.09
N VAL A 294 -22.50 6.97 15.29
CA VAL A 294 -21.14 7.27 15.75
C VAL A 294 -20.98 8.79 15.89
N PRO A 295 -20.77 9.31 17.11
CA PRO A 295 -20.54 10.74 17.30
C PRO A 295 -19.36 11.24 16.45
N GLU A 296 -19.47 12.45 15.89
CA GLU A 296 -18.49 13.02 14.96
C GLU A 296 -17.05 12.99 15.52
N GLN A 297 -16.87 13.25 16.82
CA GLN A 297 -15.56 13.21 17.48
C GLN A 297 -14.92 11.81 17.54
N TYR A 298 -15.70 10.75 17.32
CA TYR A 298 -15.25 9.35 17.30
C TYR A 298 -15.34 8.72 15.91
N SER A 299 -15.71 9.50 14.88
CA SER A 299 -15.87 9.02 13.50
C SER A 299 -14.54 8.63 12.81
N LYS A 300 -13.41 9.00 13.42
CA LYS A 300 -12.06 8.70 12.92
C LYS A 300 -11.46 7.50 13.64
N LYS A 301 -10.89 6.60 12.85
CA LYS A 301 -10.16 5.41 13.31
C LYS A 301 -8.90 5.24 12.46
N TYR A 302 -7.79 4.85 13.08
CA TYR A 302 -6.59 4.46 12.35
C TYR A 302 -6.84 3.18 11.53
N PRO A 303 -6.40 3.08 10.28
CA PRO A 303 -5.69 4.09 9.48
C PRO A 303 -6.55 5.29 9.10
N TRP A 304 -6.10 6.52 9.38
CA TRP A 304 -6.94 7.74 9.29
C TRP A 304 -7.33 8.11 7.86
N GLN A 305 -6.57 7.65 6.88
CA GLN A 305 -6.88 7.81 5.47
C GLN A 305 -8.13 7.01 5.06
N TRP A 306 -8.53 6.01 5.85
CA TRP A 306 -9.77 5.29 5.65
C TRP A 306 -10.93 5.99 6.34
N ARG A 307 -11.94 6.34 5.55
CA ARG A 307 -13.23 6.81 6.07
C ARG A 307 -14.03 5.65 6.67
N MET A 308 -15.07 5.98 7.44
CA MET A 308 -15.95 5.01 8.08
C MET A 308 -16.44 3.90 7.13
N HIS A 309 -16.91 4.26 5.93
CA HIS A 309 -17.35 3.27 4.94
C HIS A 309 -16.25 2.28 4.54
N MET A 310 -14.96 2.68 4.50
CA MET A 310 -13.85 1.78 4.21
C MET A 310 -13.57 0.82 5.36
N HIS A 311 -13.72 1.28 6.61
CA HIS A 311 -13.62 0.43 7.80
C HIS A 311 -14.75 -0.60 7.82
N VAL A 312 -15.98 -0.19 7.50
CA VAL A 312 -17.15 -1.07 7.38
C VAL A 312 -16.96 -2.07 6.24
N PHE A 313 -16.54 -1.60 5.05
CA PHE A 313 -16.21 -2.43 3.90
C PHE A 313 -15.23 -3.55 4.29
N ARG A 314 -14.09 -3.20 4.90
CA ARG A 314 -13.00 -4.14 5.17
C ARG A 314 -13.45 -5.21 6.13
N GLY A 315 -14.08 -4.83 7.24
CA GLY A 315 -14.54 -5.79 8.24
C GLY A 315 -15.59 -6.76 7.69
N ILE A 316 -16.53 -6.28 6.87
CA ILE A 316 -17.68 -7.07 6.44
C ILE A 316 -17.39 -7.90 5.21
N ARG A 317 -16.95 -7.27 4.12
CA ARG A 317 -16.79 -7.98 2.82
C ARG A 317 -15.36 -8.18 2.37
N GLY A 318 -14.45 -7.29 2.77
CA GLY A 318 -13.02 -7.45 2.49
C GLY A 318 -12.35 -8.57 3.32
N ILE A 319 -12.91 -8.88 4.49
CA ILE A 319 -12.43 -9.93 5.40
C ILE A 319 -13.49 -11.01 5.52
N THR A 320 -14.60 -10.74 6.24
CA THR A 320 -15.54 -11.80 6.65
C THR A 320 -16.12 -12.55 5.44
N LEU A 321 -16.68 -11.84 4.46
CA LEU A 321 -17.23 -12.49 3.25
C LEU A 321 -16.14 -13.16 2.41
N ALA A 322 -15.00 -12.49 2.25
CA ALA A 322 -13.88 -13.02 1.47
C ALA A 322 -13.36 -14.35 2.04
N GLU A 323 -13.27 -14.49 3.37
CA GLU A 323 -12.85 -15.74 4.02
C GLU A 323 -13.75 -16.92 3.66
N TYR A 324 -15.08 -16.74 3.63
CA TYR A 324 -16.02 -17.79 3.21
C TYR A 324 -15.87 -18.16 1.73
N MET A 325 -15.34 -17.26 0.90
CA MET A 325 -15.10 -17.51 -0.52
C MET A 325 -13.79 -18.24 -0.79
N ILE A 326 -12.85 -18.32 0.18
CA ILE A 326 -11.55 -18.99 -0.02
C ILE A 326 -11.72 -20.49 -0.36
N PRO A 327 -12.49 -21.30 0.39
CA PRO A 327 -12.70 -22.70 0.04
C PRO A 327 -13.42 -22.87 -1.31
N GLU A 328 -14.38 -21.99 -1.61
CA GLU A 328 -15.07 -22.00 -2.90
C GLU A 328 -14.11 -21.71 -4.05
N TRP A 329 -13.14 -20.80 -3.88
CA TRP A 329 -12.09 -20.54 -4.86
C TRP A 329 -11.15 -21.76 -5.00
N ALA A 330 -10.77 -22.39 -3.89
CA ALA A 330 -9.90 -23.57 -3.90
C ALA A 330 -10.56 -24.78 -4.61
N ASP A 331 -11.89 -24.90 -4.50
CA ASP A 331 -12.66 -25.97 -5.13
C ASP A 331 -12.57 -26.00 -6.66
N TYR A 332 -12.20 -24.89 -7.31
CA TYR A 332 -11.93 -24.86 -8.75
C TYR A 332 -10.68 -25.68 -9.13
N PHE A 333 -9.81 -26.02 -8.18
CA PHE A 333 -8.54 -26.72 -8.41
C PHE A 333 -8.51 -28.14 -7.86
N LYS A 334 -9.42 -28.50 -6.94
CA LYS A 334 -9.30 -29.71 -6.10
C LYS A 334 -9.20 -31.04 -6.86
N ASP A 335 -9.84 -31.14 -8.01
CA ASP A 335 -9.93 -32.37 -8.81
C ASP A 335 -9.06 -32.32 -10.07
N LYS A 336 -8.17 -31.32 -10.18
CA LYS A 336 -7.32 -31.14 -11.36
C LYS A 336 -6.07 -32.00 -11.29
N SER A 337 -5.75 -32.61 -12.43
CA SER A 337 -4.45 -33.24 -12.67
C SER A 337 -3.31 -32.21 -12.66
N PHE A 338 -2.08 -32.68 -12.46
CA PHE A 338 -0.91 -31.80 -12.56
C PHE A 338 -0.77 -31.19 -13.96
N GLU A 339 -1.15 -31.92 -15.01
CA GLU A 339 -1.15 -31.43 -16.39
C GLU A 339 -2.14 -30.26 -16.57
N GLU A 340 -3.35 -30.35 -16.01
CA GLU A 340 -4.33 -29.26 -16.03
C GLU A 340 -3.85 -28.05 -15.21
N LEU A 341 -3.21 -28.29 -14.06
CA LEU A 341 -2.64 -27.22 -13.23
C LEU A 341 -1.49 -26.51 -13.96
N ASP A 342 -0.65 -27.27 -14.67
CA ASP A 342 0.43 -26.73 -15.51
C ASP A 342 -0.12 -25.92 -16.69
N GLU A 343 -1.22 -26.36 -17.31
CA GLU A 343 -1.92 -25.60 -18.36
C GLU A 343 -2.49 -24.27 -17.81
N LEU A 344 -3.10 -24.31 -16.63
CA LEU A 344 -3.58 -23.12 -15.95
C LEU A 344 -2.43 -22.15 -15.62
N ALA A 345 -1.33 -22.66 -15.08
CA ALA A 345 -0.13 -21.85 -14.83
C ALA A 345 0.47 -21.30 -16.13
N ALA A 346 0.45 -22.07 -17.22
CA ALA A 346 0.95 -21.65 -18.53
C ALA A 346 0.16 -20.48 -19.13
N SER A 347 -1.07 -20.23 -18.69
CA SER A 347 -1.84 -19.02 -19.05
C SER A 347 -1.07 -17.73 -18.71
N TRP A 348 -0.21 -17.77 -17.69
CA TRP A 348 0.59 -16.65 -17.23
C TRP A 348 1.95 -16.52 -17.92
N LYS A 349 2.27 -17.35 -18.92
CA LYS A 349 3.46 -17.14 -19.76
C LYS A 349 3.34 -15.83 -20.53
N TYR A 350 4.46 -15.16 -20.78
CA TYR A 350 4.45 -13.83 -21.41
C TYR A 350 3.79 -13.85 -22.80
N GLU A 351 4.11 -14.85 -23.61
CA GLU A 351 3.55 -15.10 -24.94
C GLU A 351 2.04 -15.39 -24.95
N ASN A 352 1.47 -15.74 -23.79
CA ASN A 352 0.04 -16.02 -23.62
C ASN A 352 -0.73 -14.85 -22.98
N CYS A 353 -0.02 -13.78 -22.62
CA CYS A 353 -0.59 -12.58 -22.03
C CYS A 353 -0.83 -11.51 -23.09
N VAL A 354 -1.83 -10.67 -22.84
CA VAL A 354 -2.11 -9.48 -23.65
C VAL A 354 -1.37 -8.29 -23.05
N GLN A 355 -0.84 -7.40 -23.91
CA GLN A 355 -0.19 -6.18 -23.48
C GLN A 355 -1.20 -5.04 -23.34
N ARG A 356 -1.04 -4.21 -22.31
CA ARG A 356 -1.74 -2.94 -22.20
C ARG A 356 -0.95 -1.87 -22.96
N GLU A 357 -1.14 -1.83 -24.28
CA GLU A 357 -0.33 -1.05 -25.22
C GLU A 357 -0.16 0.42 -24.79
N ARG A 358 -1.26 1.14 -24.54
CA ARG A 358 -1.20 2.55 -24.14
C ARG A 358 -0.45 2.79 -22.82
N LEU A 359 -0.59 1.91 -21.83
CA LEU A 359 0.20 2.01 -20.60
C LEU A 359 1.68 1.83 -20.92
N ASN A 360 2.03 0.80 -21.68
CA ASN A 360 3.42 0.49 -22.02
C ASN A 360 4.06 1.60 -22.86
N GLU A 361 3.30 2.25 -23.75
CA GLU A 361 3.74 3.42 -24.50
C GLU A 361 4.06 4.61 -23.58
N VAL A 362 3.15 4.93 -22.64
CA VAL A 362 3.37 6.02 -21.67
C VAL A 362 4.59 5.72 -20.79
N LEU A 363 4.70 4.51 -20.24
CA LEU A 363 5.86 4.15 -19.42
C LEU A 363 7.16 4.17 -20.22
N GLY A 364 7.16 3.64 -21.44
CA GLY A 364 8.31 3.65 -22.34
C GLY A 364 8.73 5.07 -22.76
N LEU A 365 7.79 6.00 -22.84
CA LEU A 365 8.06 7.40 -23.11
C LEU A 365 8.83 8.07 -21.95
N TYR A 366 8.40 7.83 -20.71
CA TYR A 366 8.97 8.47 -19.51
C TYR A 366 10.21 7.78 -18.95
N ALA A 367 10.36 6.46 -19.12
CA ALA A 367 11.48 5.70 -18.58
C ALA A 367 12.89 6.27 -18.90
N PRO A 368 13.18 6.78 -20.12
CA PRO A 368 14.48 7.37 -20.43
C PRO A 368 14.57 8.89 -20.15
N MET A 369 13.48 9.54 -19.73
CA MET A 369 13.46 11.00 -19.53
C MET A 369 14.32 11.41 -18.35
N LYS A 370 14.97 12.56 -18.49
CA LYS A 370 15.70 13.25 -17.41
C LYS A 370 14.97 14.55 -17.06
N ALA A 371 15.30 15.14 -15.92
CA ALA A 371 14.71 16.42 -15.48
C ALA A 371 14.83 17.57 -16.50
N SER A 372 15.83 17.52 -17.39
CA SER A 372 16.06 18.51 -18.44
C SER A 372 15.35 18.21 -19.78
N ASP A 373 14.50 17.18 -19.85
CA ASP A 373 13.82 16.80 -21.10
C ASP A 373 12.75 17.84 -21.48
N LYS A 374 12.85 18.43 -22.68
CA LYS A 374 11.93 19.45 -23.15
C LYS A 374 10.48 18.99 -23.28
N ARG A 375 10.24 17.67 -23.36
CA ARG A 375 8.87 17.13 -23.40
C ARG A 375 8.11 17.34 -22.09
N LEU A 376 8.81 17.71 -21.01
CA LEU A 376 8.23 18.08 -19.72
C LEU A 376 7.68 19.51 -19.71
N ASP A 377 8.06 20.36 -20.68
CA ASP A 377 7.64 21.76 -20.75
C ASP A 377 6.09 21.87 -20.79
N GLY A 378 5.50 22.54 -19.81
CA GLY A 378 4.05 22.71 -19.69
C GLY A 378 3.27 21.50 -19.14
N LYS A 379 3.94 20.37 -18.87
CA LYS A 379 3.32 19.17 -18.26
C LYS A 379 3.44 19.12 -16.75
N VAL A 380 4.57 19.57 -16.22
CA VAL A 380 4.92 19.45 -14.80
C VAL A 380 4.02 20.33 -13.96
N ILE A 381 3.28 19.72 -13.03
CA ILE A 381 2.52 20.45 -12.02
C ILE A 381 3.51 21.11 -11.07
N GLN A 382 3.45 22.44 -11.00
CA GLN A 382 4.36 23.23 -10.17
C GLN A 382 3.99 23.13 -8.69
N PRO A 383 4.98 23.23 -7.76
CA PRO A 383 4.70 23.34 -6.33
C PRO A 383 3.78 24.53 -6.05
N ILE A 384 2.90 24.39 -5.06
CA ILE A 384 1.99 25.47 -4.65
C ILE A 384 2.81 26.49 -3.83
N ALA A 385 2.89 27.73 -4.30
CA ALA A 385 3.82 28.75 -3.79
C ALA A 385 3.51 29.33 -2.39
N ASP A 386 2.46 28.88 -1.68
CA ASP A 386 1.96 29.54 -0.47
C ASP A 386 1.34 28.57 0.57
N GLU A 387 2.11 27.59 1.06
CA GLU A 387 1.63 26.70 2.14
C GLU A 387 1.51 27.40 3.51
N ALA A 388 2.06 28.60 3.69
CA ALA A 388 2.03 29.28 5.00
C ALA A 388 0.65 29.84 5.41
N LYS A 389 -0.39 29.78 4.55
CA LYS A 389 -1.68 30.46 4.81
C LYS A 389 -2.95 29.72 4.42
N GLN A 390 -2.88 28.52 3.85
CA GLN A 390 -4.09 27.76 3.53
C GLN A 390 -4.34 26.68 4.59
N ASP A 391 -5.44 26.84 5.31
CA ASP A 391 -5.99 25.79 6.18
C ASP A 391 -6.26 24.54 5.31
N PRO A 392 -5.65 23.38 5.61
CA PRO A 392 -5.92 22.13 4.91
C PRO A 392 -7.42 21.73 4.95
N LEU A 393 -8.23 22.38 5.79
CA LEU A 393 -9.69 22.20 5.90
C LEU A 393 -10.52 23.14 5.00
N SER A 394 -9.92 24.06 4.23
CA SER A 394 -10.70 25.04 3.44
C SER A 394 -11.38 24.48 2.19
N VAL A 395 -11.33 23.17 1.95
CA VAL A 395 -12.13 22.50 0.93
C VAL A 395 -13.61 22.59 1.32
N LYS A 396 -14.36 23.45 0.64
CA LYS A 396 -15.82 23.56 0.80
C LYS A 396 -16.47 22.18 0.77
N LYS A 397 -17.34 21.89 1.76
CA LYS A 397 -18.23 20.71 1.80
C LYS A 397 -18.86 20.49 0.42
N SER A 398 -18.33 19.52 -0.33
CA SER A 398 -19.06 18.94 -1.45
C SER A 398 -20.21 18.16 -0.85
N ILE A 399 -21.44 18.62 -1.11
CA ILE A 399 -22.66 17.86 -0.86
C ILE A 399 -22.82 16.89 -2.03
N SER A 400 -21.90 15.95 -2.11
CA SER A 400 -22.02 14.67 -2.81
C SER A 400 -21.01 13.77 -2.11
N GLY A 401 -21.45 12.63 -1.58
CA GLY A 401 -20.57 11.73 -0.85
C GLY A 401 -19.48 11.21 -1.78
N THR A 402 -18.31 11.85 -1.80
CA THR A 402 -17.03 11.37 -2.39
C THR A 402 -15.93 12.44 -2.18
N GLY A 403 -14.73 12.04 -1.73
CA GLY A 403 -13.51 12.88 -1.57
C GLY A 403 -13.55 13.92 -0.43
N VAL A 404 -12.53 14.28 0.34
CA VAL A 404 -11.07 14.23 0.28
C VAL A 404 -10.50 13.53 1.54
N PHE A 405 -9.28 12.98 1.46
CA PHE A 405 -8.52 12.46 2.60
C PHE A 405 -8.25 13.57 3.63
N GLU A 406 -8.60 13.35 4.90
CA GLU A 406 -8.20 14.25 5.99
C GLU A 406 -6.88 13.77 6.62
N LEU A 407 -6.02 14.74 6.94
CA LEU A 407 -4.78 14.55 7.70
C LEU A 407 -5.05 13.88 9.06
N ALA A 408 -4.01 13.23 9.60
CA ALA A 408 -4.05 12.55 10.90
C ALA A 408 -4.56 13.51 12.00
N PRO A 409 -5.27 13.01 13.03
CA PRO A 409 -5.74 13.87 14.13
C PRO A 409 -4.63 14.68 14.82
N ASP A 410 -3.40 14.16 14.81
CA ASP A 410 -2.25 14.74 15.51
C ASP A 410 -1.43 15.69 14.63
N GLU A 411 -1.57 15.60 13.30
CA GLU A 411 -1.11 16.64 12.36
C GLU A 411 -1.88 17.96 12.56
N LYS A 412 -3.00 17.96 13.31
CA LYS A 412 -3.70 19.18 13.75
C LYS A 412 -3.04 19.88 14.95
N LYS A 413 -2.03 19.28 15.59
CA LYS A 413 -1.45 19.78 16.85
C LYS A 413 -0.03 20.30 16.79
N VAL A 414 0.59 20.44 15.62
CA VAL A 414 1.90 21.11 15.52
C VAL A 414 1.68 22.58 15.20
N HIS A 415 1.22 23.38 16.16
CA HIS A 415 1.42 24.84 16.25
C HIS A 415 0.90 25.33 17.61
N ARG A 416 1.69 25.13 18.67
CA ARG A 416 1.78 25.99 19.88
C ARG A 416 2.55 25.26 20.99
N GLN A 417 3.87 25.27 20.93
CA GLN A 417 4.71 25.23 22.14
C GLN A 417 6.00 25.99 21.90
N THR A 418 5.94 27.31 22.00
CA THR A 418 7.09 28.15 22.34
C THR A 418 6.59 29.42 23.04
N ALA A 419 6.44 29.36 24.36
CA ALA A 419 6.49 30.56 25.20
C ALA A 419 6.81 30.20 26.66
N VAL A 420 8.09 30.34 26.97
CA VAL A 420 8.67 30.86 28.22
C VAL A 420 8.35 30.12 29.54
N ALA A 421 9.39 29.44 30.02
CA ALA A 421 9.54 29.03 31.41
C ALA A 421 9.79 30.23 32.34
N THR A 422 9.03 30.30 33.44
CA THR A 422 9.44 31.02 34.66
C THR A 422 8.96 30.21 35.87
N PRO A 423 9.78 30.00 36.92
CA PRO A 423 9.48 29.05 37.98
C PRO A 423 8.71 29.70 39.14
N GLN A 424 7.74 28.98 39.71
CA GLN A 424 7.24 29.28 41.06
C GLN A 424 7.07 28.01 41.89
N LYS A 425 7.30 28.21 43.19
CA LYS A 425 7.64 27.26 44.23
C LYS A 425 6.42 26.53 44.82
N THR A 426 6.69 25.29 45.24
CA THR A 426 6.20 24.54 46.42
C THR A 426 4.84 24.89 47.05
N GLU A 427 3.98 23.87 47.21
CA GLU A 427 3.41 23.48 48.52
C GLU A 427 2.88 22.04 48.52
N GLN A 428 2.87 21.42 49.70
CA GLN A 428 2.77 19.98 49.97
C GLN A 428 1.34 19.48 50.22
N GLY A 429 0.99 18.34 49.58
CA GLY A 429 0.14 17.23 50.08
C GLY A 429 -1.38 17.42 50.29
N PRO A 430 -2.16 16.34 50.59
CA PRO A 430 -1.88 14.90 50.46
C PRO A 430 -2.94 14.13 49.62
N TYR A 431 -2.65 12.84 49.41
CA TYR A 431 -3.46 11.79 48.76
C TYR A 431 -4.97 11.78 49.10
N THR A 432 -5.80 11.44 48.10
CA THR A 432 -6.99 10.58 48.25
C THR A 432 -7.51 10.05 46.89
N ASP A 433 -7.64 8.72 46.84
CA ASP A 433 -8.58 7.86 46.08
C ASP A 433 -8.72 7.92 44.54
N PHE A 434 -7.98 7.02 43.90
CA PHE A 434 -8.36 6.38 42.63
C PHE A 434 -9.10 5.06 42.90
N THR A 435 -10.42 5.05 42.71
CA THR A 435 -11.21 3.80 42.67
C THR A 435 -12.14 3.82 41.47
N PHE A 436 -11.65 3.46 40.27
CA PHE A 436 -12.50 2.89 39.20
C PHE A 436 -11.65 2.27 38.08
N CYS A 437 -10.95 1.16 38.34
CA CYS A 437 -10.38 0.30 37.28
C CYS A 437 -10.03 -1.11 37.77
N LYS A 438 -10.94 -1.75 38.53
CA LYS A 438 -10.76 -3.14 39.03
C LYS A 438 -12.00 -4.01 38.95
N MET A 439 -12.81 -3.83 37.91
CA MET A 439 -13.87 -4.77 37.52
C MET A 439 -13.73 -5.04 36.03
N MET A 440 -13.33 -6.27 35.70
CA MET A 440 -13.36 -6.98 34.39
C MET A 440 -12.07 -7.77 34.09
N HIS A 441 -11.43 -8.35 35.12
CA HIS A 441 -10.38 -9.37 34.92
C HIS A 441 -10.43 -10.52 35.94
N ARG A 442 -11.64 -10.90 36.40
CA ARG A 442 -11.85 -12.05 37.31
C ARG A 442 -13.15 -12.83 37.04
N LYS A 443 -13.49 -13.12 35.78
CA LYS A 443 -14.62 -14.02 35.44
C LYS A 443 -14.42 -14.92 34.21
N SER A 444 -13.20 -15.43 33.97
CA SER A 444 -12.98 -16.46 32.93
C SER A 444 -11.97 -17.56 33.30
N GLN A 445 -11.79 -17.84 34.59
CA GLN A 445 -10.93 -18.93 35.10
C GLN A 445 -11.66 -19.81 36.13
N ALA A 446 -12.94 -20.11 35.87
CA ALA A 446 -13.72 -21.05 36.68
C ALA A 446 -14.78 -21.75 35.81
N PHE A 447 -14.38 -22.32 34.69
CA PHE A 447 -15.17 -23.28 33.93
C PHE A 447 -14.19 -24.11 33.10
N LEU A 448 -13.54 -25.08 33.75
CA LEU A 448 -12.86 -26.26 33.18
C LEU A 448 -12.10 -26.97 34.31
N LYS A 449 -12.86 -27.60 35.22
CA LYS A 449 -12.45 -28.75 36.04
C LYS A 449 -13.72 -29.29 36.70
N GLY A 450 -14.30 -30.32 36.08
CA GLY A 450 -15.41 -31.06 36.69
C GLY A 450 -16.50 -31.50 35.71
N ARG A 451 -16.15 -32.32 34.71
CA ARG A 451 -16.84 -33.57 34.30
C ARG A 451 -16.21 -34.09 33.02
#